data_AF-A0AB34JMH1-F1
#
_entry.id   AF-A0AB34JMH1-F1
#
_cell.length_a   1.000
_cell.length_b   1.000
_cell.length_c   1.000
_cell.angle_alpha   90.00
_cell.angle_beta   90.00
_cell.angle_gamma   90.00
#
_symmetry.space_group_name_H-M   'P 1'
#
loop_
_entity.id
_entity.type
_entity.pdbx_description
1 polymer ?
#
loop_
_entity_poly.entity_id
_entity_poly.type
_entity_poly.pdbx_seq_one_letter_code
_entity_poly.pdbx_strand_id
1 'polypeptide(L)'
;MRPSFLLLLLLLHSVHAVGPHGHVSSAGYRPPHREQVLLSALQPAEMQLTPPEAFDWRDVNGVNYVTSDVNQHIPQYCGSCWIHGTVSALNDRIKILRRAKFPDVMLSRQALMNCVPLASAADAAARNLTSEQAATPPGCMGGDAWMILDYMNRHAVPDESCQPYEARNGECSAAGTCRNCFPAGVPDSPVQGGCWPIASFFEYRIAEFGRVAGELPMMKEIYSRGPITCTIAADMRFIFNYSEVVQQREGVYSDPRIHPYSEVDHDISVSGWGVTAGGVKYWIVRNSWGTYWGDGGWFKMLRGVNELQIESDCYWGVPEVSPLLDEMLEGTVHGSYLSGIARTPSPASLEPELAATVTAATEGARPFEVSGAMLLLVCAAFLIAVLGAAVSSVQMPSAAVGMKAYGGLGEEGEYREYHAPPAVGSRGAAAGRAVTWG
;
A
#
# COMPACT_ATOMS: atom_id res chain seq x y z
N MET A 1 -22.95 -67.16 3.20
CA MET A 1 -21.95 -66.60 2.26
C MET A 1 -22.72 -65.87 1.16
N ARG A 2 -22.68 -64.53 1.15
CA ARG A 2 -23.29 -63.68 0.10
C ARG A 2 -22.16 -62.84 -0.52
N PRO A 3 -22.16 -62.63 -1.85
CA PRO A 3 -21.03 -62.03 -2.56
C PRO A 3 -21.05 -60.50 -2.45
N SER A 4 -19.85 -59.93 -2.45
CA SER A 4 -19.56 -58.51 -2.42
C SER A 4 -19.98 -57.81 -3.72
N PHE A 5 -20.85 -56.82 -3.64
CA PHE A 5 -21.03 -55.81 -4.68
C PHE A 5 -20.22 -54.58 -4.28
N LEU A 6 -19.06 -54.39 -4.93
CA LEU A 6 -18.29 -53.16 -4.87
C LEU A 6 -18.88 -52.20 -5.91
N LEU A 7 -19.66 -51.21 -5.46
CA LEU A 7 -20.19 -50.15 -6.31
C LEU A 7 -19.05 -49.13 -6.54
N LEU A 8 -18.40 -49.21 -7.70
CA LEU A 8 -17.40 -48.22 -8.12
C LEU A 8 -18.15 -46.95 -8.58
N LEU A 9 -18.35 -46.01 -7.66
CA LEU A 9 -18.79 -44.66 -7.98
C LEU A 9 -17.66 -43.95 -8.74
N LEU A 10 -17.78 -43.91 -10.07
CA LEU A 10 -17.08 -42.95 -10.93
C LEU A 10 -17.58 -41.54 -10.57
N LEU A 11 -16.91 -40.92 -9.58
CA LEU A 11 -16.96 -39.48 -9.39
C LEU A 11 -16.30 -38.83 -10.60
N LEU A 12 -17.13 -38.52 -11.60
CA LEU A 12 -16.88 -37.45 -12.55
C LEU A 12 -16.56 -36.21 -11.72
N HIS A 13 -15.27 -35.94 -11.51
CA HIS A 13 -14.82 -34.63 -11.10
C HIS A 13 -15.11 -33.73 -12.30
N SER A 14 -16.27 -33.09 -12.27
CA SER A 14 -16.47 -31.85 -12.99
C SER A 14 -15.32 -30.94 -12.57
N VAL A 15 -14.35 -30.79 -13.47
CA VAL A 15 -13.40 -29.69 -13.46
C VAL A 15 -14.29 -28.45 -13.44
N HIS A 16 -14.53 -27.91 -12.25
CA HIS A 16 -15.18 -26.63 -12.14
C HIS A 16 -14.25 -25.70 -12.89
N ALA A 17 -14.74 -25.12 -13.99
CA ALA A 17 -14.13 -23.96 -14.59
C ALA A 17 -13.84 -23.01 -13.42
N VAL A 18 -12.56 -22.81 -13.13
CA VAL A 18 -12.12 -21.87 -12.11
C VAL A 18 -12.75 -20.56 -12.54
N GLY A 19 -13.72 -20.07 -11.76
CA GLY A 19 -14.38 -18.79 -12.03
C GLY A 19 -13.32 -17.69 -12.12
N PRO A 20 -13.66 -16.51 -12.70
CA PRO A 20 -12.69 -15.45 -12.94
C PRO A 20 -11.84 -15.18 -11.70
N HIS A 21 -10.53 -15.04 -11.87
CA HIS A 21 -9.52 -14.89 -10.81
C HIS A 21 -9.63 -13.58 -10.00
N GLY A 22 -10.74 -12.85 -10.18
CA GLY A 22 -11.09 -11.62 -9.48
C GLY A 22 -11.24 -10.39 -10.38
N HIS A 23 -11.02 -10.50 -11.69
CA HIS A 23 -11.31 -9.42 -12.62
C HIS A 23 -12.71 -9.54 -13.22
N VAL A 24 -13.44 -8.43 -13.25
CA VAL A 24 -14.70 -8.27 -13.99
C VAL A 24 -14.62 -6.94 -14.73
N SER A 25 -14.40 -7.02 -16.04
CA SER A 25 -14.07 -5.84 -16.85
C SER A 25 -15.12 -4.73 -16.77
N SER A 26 -14.66 -3.51 -16.55
CA SER A 26 -15.51 -2.31 -16.62
C SER A 26 -15.75 -1.81 -18.05
N ALA A 27 -15.05 -2.38 -19.04
CA ALA A 27 -14.94 -1.83 -20.38
C ALA A 27 -16.27 -1.50 -21.08
N GLY A 28 -17.31 -2.30 -20.84
CA GLY A 28 -18.61 -2.14 -21.49
C GLY A 28 -19.46 -0.97 -20.99
N TYR A 29 -19.11 -0.33 -19.87
CA TYR A 29 -19.94 0.73 -19.27
C TYR A 29 -19.18 1.98 -18.85
N ARG A 30 -17.87 2.05 -19.10
CA ARG A 30 -17.10 3.27 -18.87
C ARG A 30 -17.62 4.41 -19.76
N PRO A 31 -17.53 5.68 -19.33
CA PRO A 31 -17.78 6.83 -20.20
C PRO A 31 -16.92 6.69 -21.47
N PRO A 32 -17.36 7.13 -22.66
CA PRO A 32 -16.51 7.05 -23.85
C PRO A 32 -15.19 7.80 -23.65
N HIS A 33 -14.10 7.34 -24.28
CA HIS A 33 -12.74 7.88 -24.13
C HIS A 33 -12.63 9.42 -24.25
N ARG A 34 -13.55 10.07 -24.98
CA ARG A 34 -13.58 11.55 -25.11
C ARG A 34 -14.10 12.27 -23.86
N GLU A 35 -14.91 11.61 -23.05
CA GLU A 35 -15.44 12.12 -21.77
C GLU A 35 -14.56 11.71 -20.58
N GLN A 36 -13.69 10.71 -20.76
CA GLN A 36 -12.68 10.28 -19.79
C GLN A 36 -11.42 11.16 -19.75
N VAL A 37 -11.27 12.16 -20.64
CA VAL A 37 -10.14 13.10 -20.59
C VAL A 37 -10.42 14.14 -19.49
N LEU A 38 -10.57 13.67 -18.26
CA LEU A 38 -10.48 14.50 -17.09
C LEU A 38 -9.11 14.25 -16.47
N LEU A 39 -8.25 15.23 -16.74
CA LEU A 39 -7.08 15.65 -15.98
C LEU A 39 -5.73 15.08 -16.48
N SER A 40 -4.81 16.03 -16.66
CA SER A 40 -3.61 16.10 -17.51
C SER A 40 -3.14 14.84 -18.25
N ALA A 41 -3.15 14.92 -19.60
CA ALA A 41 -2.18 14.16 -20.38
C ALA A 41 -0.78 14.43 -19.80
N LEU A 42 0.10 13.42 -19.84
CA LEU A 42 1.52 13.63 -19.55
C LEU A 42 1.97 14.96 -20.16
N GLN A 43 2.66 15.77 -19.36
CA GLN A 43 3.10 17.08 -19.80
C GLN A 43 3.86 16.92 -21.13
N PRO A 44 3.84 17.91 -22.05
CA PRO A 44 4.48 17.77 -23.35
C PRO A 44 5.94 17.29 -23.29
N ALA A 45 6.67 17.67 -22.23
CA ALA A 45 8.02 17.18 -21.95
C ALA A 45 8.09 15.68 -21.65
N GLU A 46 7.17 15.15 -20.85
CA GLU A 46 7.06 13.71 -20.52
C GLU A 46 6.61 12.91 -21.75
N MET A 47 5.73 13.47 -22.58
CA MET A 47 5.36 12.84 -23.85
C MET A 47 6.51 12.79 -24.86
N GLN A 48 7.47 13.72 -24.80
CA GLN A 48 8.66 13.72 -25.65
C GLN A 48 9.82 12.90 -25.06
N LEU A 49 9.68 12.44 -23.82
CA LEU A 49 10.68 11.62 -23.17
C LEU A 49 10.83 10.29 -23.93
N THR A 50 12.08 9.94 -24.24
CA THR A 50 12.43 8.61 -24.75
C THR A 50 12.74 7.74 -23.53
N PRO A 51 11.91 6.74 -23.20
CA PRO A 51 12.17 5.92 -22.03
C PRO A 51 13.52 5.18 -22.15
N PRO A 52 14.25 4.96 -21.05
CA PRO A 52 15.48 4.17 -21.07
C PRO A 52 15.22 2.72 -21.51
N GLU A 53 16.27 2.01 -21.94
CA GLU A 53 16.16 0.61 -22.36
C GLU A 53 15.64 -0.32 -21.24
N ALA A 54 16.03 -0.02 -19.99
CA ALA A 54 15.58 -0.72 -18.80
C ALA A 54 15.29 0.29 -17.67
N PHE A 55 14.32 -0.05 -16.82
CA PHE A 55 13.91 0.75 -15.68
C PHE A 55 13.15 -0.11 -14.66
N ASP A 56 13.41 0.09 -13.37
CA ASP A 56 12.79 -0.69 -12.30
C ASP A 56 12.54 0.18 -11.05
N TRP A 57 11.27 0.40 -10.69
CA TRP A 57 10.94 1.15 -9.46
C TRP A 57 11.40 0.45 -8.17
N ARG A 58 11.77 -0.83 -8.22
CA ARG A 58 12.37 -1.55 -7.08
C ARG A 58 13.82 -1.11 -6.80
N ASP A 59 14.48 -0.49 -7.77
CA ASP A 59 15.84 0.02 -7.67
C ASP A 59 16.06 1.24 -8.58
N VAL A 60 15.77 2.42 -8.04
CA VAL A 60 16.10 3.70 -8.67
C VAL A 60 17.29 4.31 -7.94
N ASN A 61 18.49 4.09 -8.49
CA ASN A 61 19.76 4.54 -7.91
C ASN A 61 20.00 4.01 -6.48
N GLY A 62 19.72 2.72 -6.23
CA GLY A 62 19.88 2.08 -4.93
C GLY A 62 18.72 2.30 -3.96
N VAL A 63 17.64 2.96 -4.40
CA VAL A 63 16.46 3.22 -3.58
C VAL A 63 15.25 2.43 -4.10
N ASN A 64 14.62 1.68 -3.21
CA ASN A 64 13.39 0.94 -3.50
C ASN A 64 12.15 1.83 -3.27
N TYR A 65 11.36 2.02 -4.32
CA TYR A 65 10.14 2.83 -4.30
C TYR A 65 8.84 2.04 -4.32
N VAL A 66 8.90 0.72 -4.26
CA VAL A 66 7.71 -0.11 -4.17
C VAL A 66 7.48 -0.59 -2.74
N THR A 67 6.22 -0.80 -2.34
CA THR A 67 5.81 -1.23 -1.00
C THR A 67 5.87 -2.75 -0.81
N SER A 68 5.42 -3.29 0.32
CA SER A 68 5.43 -4.73 0.57
C SER A 68 4.55 -5.52 -0.39
N ASP A 69 5.00 -6.73 -0.73
CA ASP A 69 4.21 -7.71 -1.50
C ASP A 69 3.09 -8.32 -0.63
N VAL A 70 2.01 -8.75 -1.29
CA VAL A 70 0.74 -9.14 -0.64
C VAL A 70 0.20 -10.44 -1.20
N ASN A 71 -0.74 -11.06 -0.47
CA ASN A 71 -1.40 -12.29 -0.87
C ASN A 71 -2.91 -12.21 -0.70
N GLN A 72 -3.63 -12.20 -1.82
CA GLN A 72 -5.07 -12.05 -1.86
C GLN A 72 -5.82 -13.34 -1.45
N HIS A 73 -5.15 -14.50 -1.50
CA HIS A 73 -5.77 -15.82 -1.34
C HIS A 73 -5.73 -16.36 0.10
N ILE A 74 -5.34 -15.53 1.07
CA ILE A 74 -5.29 -15.90 2.49
C ILE A 74 -6.02 -14.84 3.34
N PRO A 75 -6.69 -15.24 4.43
CA PRO A 75 -6.76 -16.61 5.00
C PRO A 75 -7.66 -17.59 4.24
N GLN A 76 -8.45 -17.12 3.28
CA GLN A 76 -9.20 -17.96 2.34
C GLN A 76 -9.14 -17.37 0.92
N TYR A 77 -9.56 -18.16 -0.07
CA TYR A 77 -9.63 -17.67 -1.44
C TYR A 77 -10.59 -16.48 -1.57
N CYS A 78 -10.11 -15.43 -2.23
CA CYS A 78 -10.88 -14.26 -2.58
C CYS A 78 -10.34 -13.72 -3.92
N GLY A 79 -11.23 -13.57 -4.92
CA GLY A 79 -10.90 -12.99 -6.21
C GLY A 79 -10.83 -11.47 -6.12
N SER A 80 -9.74 -10.96 -5.54
CA SER A 80 -9.57 -9.54 -5.21
C SER A 80 -8.34 -8.90 -5.85
N CYS A 81 -7.88 -9.46 -6.96
CA CYS A 81 -6.76 -8.94 -7.73
C CYS A 81 -6.98 -7.50 -8.17
N TRP A 82 -8.19 -7.14 -8.59
CA TRP A 82 -8.58 -5.77 -8.93
C TRP A 82 -8.25 -4.76 -7.81
N ILE A 83 -8.41 -5.15 -6.54
CA ILE A 83 -7.98 -4.35 -5.38
C ILE A 83 -6.47 -4.38 -5.23
N HIS A 84 -5.87 -5.57 -5.22
CA HIS A 84 -4.45 -5.71 -4.90
C HIS A 84 -3.55 -5.08 -5.96
N GLY A 85 -3.83 -5.27 -7.25
CA GLY A 85 -3.11 -4.65 -8.36
C GLY A 85 -3.23 -3.13 -8.35
N THR A 86 -4.43 -2.60 -8.12
CA THR A 86 -4.69 -1.14 -8.05
C THR A 86 -4.04 -0.50 -6.84
N VAL A 87 -4.29 -1.05 -5.65
CA VAL A 87 -3.76 -0.49 -4.40
C VAL A 87 -2.25 -0.58 -4.34
N SER A 88 -1.62 -1.65 -4.85
CA SER A 88 -0.17 -1.74 -4.87
C SER A 88 0.45 -0.65 -5.77
N ALA A 89 -0.13 -0.38 -6.94
CA ALA A 89 0.32 0.72 -7.79
C ALA A 89 0.16 2.09 -7.10
N LEU A 90 -0.98 2.34 -6.44
CA LEU A 90 -1.23 3.59 -5.72
C LEU A 90 -0.29 3.77 -4.51
N ASN A 91 -0.06 2.72 -3.72
CA ASN A 91 0.88 2.74 -2.60
C ASN A 91 2.30 3.09 -3.06
N ASP A 92 2.77 2.46 -4.14
CA ASP A 92 4.08 2.76 -4.74
C ASP A 92 4.14 4.21 -5.22
N ARG A 93 3.08 4.72 -5.87
CA ARG A 93 3.00 6.13 -6.30
C ARG A 93 3.04 7.10 -5.11
N ILE A 94 2.40 6.78 -3.98
CA ILE A 94 2.51 7.58 -2.75
C ILE A 94 3.97 7.57 -2.26
N LYS A 95 4.62 6.41 -2.23
CA LYS A 95 6.02 6.27 -1.82
C LYS A 95 6.98 7.05 -2.73
N ILE A 96 6.74 7.05 -4.04
CA ILE A 96 7.48 7.85 -5.03
C ILE A 96 7.32 9.35 -4.76
N LEU A 97 6.08 9.82 -4.61
CA LEU A 97 5.79 11.24 -4.33
C LEU A 97 6.42 11.69 -3.01
N ARG A 98 6.52 10.80 -2.03
CA ARG A 98 7.18 11.04 -0.73
C ARG A 98 8.68 10.78 -0.72
N ARG A 99 9.29 10.48 -1.88
CA ARG A 99 10.73 10.23 -2.01
C ARG A 99 11.25 9.13 -1.08
N ALA A 100 10.49 8.04 -0.96
CA ALA A 100 10.78 6.90 -0.10
C ALA A 100 10.97 7.23 1.40
N LYS A 101 10.40 8.35 1.88
CA LYS A 101 10.37 8.66 3.30
C LYS A 101 9.45 7.69 4.05
N PHE A 102 9.92 7.23 5.21
CA PHE A 102 9.11 6.46 6.15
C PHE A 102 7.90 7.27 6.64
N PRO A 103 6.76 6.63 6.98
CA PRO A 103 6.42 5.22 6.76
C PRO A 103 5.99 4.94 5.32
N ASP A 104 6.11 3.69 4.86
CA ASP A 104 5.39 3.27 3.67
C ASP A 104 3.89 3.33 3.96
N VAL A 105 3.13 3.98 3.09
CA VAL A 105 1.68 4.04 3.19
C VAL A 105 1.08 2.80 2.53
N MET A 106 0.25 2.08 3.28
CA MET A 106 -0.47 0.92 2.77
C MET A 106 -1.95 1.23 2.82
N LEU A 107 -2.60 1.54 1.70
CA LEU A 107 -4.06 1.77 1.71
C LEU A 107 -4.81 0.49 2.11
N SER A 108 -5.90 0.64 2.88
CA SER A 108 -6.71 -0.49 3.34
C SER A 108 -7.44 -1.16 2.19
N ARG A 109 -7.00 -2.39 1.90
CA ARG A 109 -7.64 -3.24 0.89
C ARG A 109 -9.02 -3.68 1.34
N GLN A 110 -9.20 -3.94 2.63
CA GLN A 110 -10.50 -4.37 3.17
C GLN A 110 -11.52 -3.22 3.19
N ALA A 111 -11.12 -1.98 3.49
CA ALA A 111 -12.04 -0.84 3.41
C ALA A 111 -12.52 -0.64 1.97
N LEU A 112 -11.62 -0.73 0.99
CA LEU A 112 -11.98 -0.69 -0.44
C LEU A 112 -12.89 -1.86 -0.84
N MET A 113 -12.57 -3.08 -0.38
CA MET A 113 -13.40 -4.28 -0.59
C MET A 113 -14.82 -4.09 -0.10
N ASN A 114 -14.95 -3.48 1.08
CA ASN A 114 -16.23 -3.27 1.73
C ASN A 114 -17.03 -2.16 1.08
N CYS A 115 -16.40 -1.15 0.47
CA CYS A 115 -17.06 0.12 0.15
C CYS A 115 -17.03 0.55 -1.31
N VAL A 116 -16.16 -0.01 -2.17
CA VAL A 116 -16.16 0.34 -3.59
C VAL A 116 -17.42 -0.25 -4.25
N PRO A 117 -18.34 0.58 -4.74
CA PRO A 117 -19.60 0.11 -5.30
C PRO A 117 -19.37 -0.58 -6.64
N LEU A 118 -20.28 -1.49 -7.04
CA LEU A 118 -20.25 -2.11 -8.36
C LEU A 118 -20.21 -1.07 -9.48
N ALA A 119 -20.99 0.02 -9.35
CA ALA A 119 -21.00 1.12 -10.30
C ALA A 119 -21.21 2.45 -9.56
N SER A 120 -20.69 3.54 -10.11
CA SER A 120 -21.10 4.86 -9.66
C SER A 120 -22.59 5.10 -9.93
N ALA A 121 -23.21 6.06 -9.24
CA ALA A 121 -24.59 6.46 -9.55
C ALA A 121 -24.75 6.95 -11.01
N ALA A 122 -23.70 7.52 -11.60
CA ALA A 122 -23.68 7.93 -13.00
C ALA A 122 -23.62 6.73 -13.95
N ASP A 123 -22.85 5.70 -13.61
CA ASP A 123 -22.64 4.51 -14.46
C ASP A 123 -23.74 3.44 -14.29
N ALA A 124 -24.52 3.51 -13.21
CA ALA A 124 -25.60 2.57 -12.92
C ALA A 124 -26.61 2.45 -14.06
N ALA A 125 -26.97 3.58 -14.68
CA ALA A 125 -27.90 3.64 -15.79
C ALA A 125 -27.36 2.96 -17.05
N ALA A 126 -26.07 3.16 -17.37
CA ALA A 126 -25.41 2.54 -18.52
C ALA A 126 -25.37 1.00 -18.42
N ARG A 127 -25.46 0.47 -17.20
CA ARG A 127 -25.42 -0.95 -16.90
C ARG A 127 -26.80 -1.58 -16.65
N ASN A 128 -27.87 -0.80 -16.77
CA ASN A 128 -29.22 -1.22 -16.43
C ASN A 128 -29.31 -1.84 -15.01
N LEU A 129 -28.56 -1.27 -14.06
CA LEU A 129 -28.54 -1.72 -12.67
C LEU A 129 -29.57 -0.92 -11.86
N THR A 130 -30.18 -1.58 -10.88
CA THR A 130 -30.89 -0.87 -9.82
C THR A 130 -29.90 -0.08 -8.97
N SER A 131 -30.38 0.94 -8.26
CA SER A 131 -29.54 1.70 -7.32
C SER A 131 -28.90 0.81 -6.25
N GLU A 132 -29.61 -0.24 -5.81
CA GLU A 132 -29.10 -1.23 -4.86
C GLU A 132 -27.98 -2.08 -5.46
N GLN A 133 -28.17 -2.58 -6.69
CA GLN A 133 -27.14 -3.35 -7.39
C GLN A 133 -25.89 -2.52 -7.66
N ALA A 134 -26.06 -1.27 -8.11
CA ALA A 134 -24.95 -0.36 -8.34
C ALA A 134 -24.19 -0.07 -7.05
N ALA A 135 -24.88 0.14 -5.92
CA ALA A 135 -24.26 0.41 -4.62
C ALA A 135 -23.61 -0.82 -3.97
N THR A 136 -23.97 -2.04 -4.38
CA THR A 136 -23.45 -3.27 -3.79
C THR A 136 -22.00 -3.50 -4.22
N PRO A 137 -21.03 -3.61 -3.30
CA PRO A 137 -19.64 -3.91 -3.65
C PRO A 137 -19.51 -5.29 -4.29
N PRO A 138 -18.72 -5.45 -5.37
CA PRO A 138 -18.52 -6.77 -5.99
C PRO A 138 -17.73 -7.73 -5.10
N GLY A 139 -16.91 -7.21 -4.20
CA GLY A 139 -16.18 -8.02 -3.24
C GLY A 139 -15.16 -8.98 -3.87
N CYS A 140 -15.10 -10.18 -3.32
CA CYS A 140 -14.32 -11.32 -3.80
C CYS A 140 -14.82 -11.93 -5.12
N MET A 141 -15.96 -11.47 -5.66
CA MET A 141 -16.48 -11.91 -6.97
C MET A 141 -15.82 -11.14 -8.13
N GLY A 142 -15.04 -10.12 -7.81
CA GLY A 142 -14.18 -9.43 -8.74
C GLY A 142 -14.73 -8.13 -9.28
N GLY A 143 -13.80 -7.23 -9.61
CA GLY A 143 -14.08 -5.89 -10.09
C GLY A 143 -12.99 -5.46 -11.07
N ASP A 144 -12.77 -4.16 -11.18
CA ASP A 144 -11.80 -3.58 -12.10
C ASP A 144 -11.18 -2.33 -11.49
N ALA A 145 -9.93 -2.03 -11.87
CA ALA A 145 -9.17 -0.90 -11.33
C ALA A 145 -9.90 0.45 -11.49
N TRP A 146 -10.67 0.65 -12.56
CA TRP A 146 -11.46 1.87 -12.78
C TRP A 146 -12.39 2.17 -11.60
N MET A 147 -13.04 1.14 -11.04
CA MET A 147 -14.01 1.30 -9.95
C MET A 147 -13.35 1.85 -8.69
N ILE A 148 -12.13 1.40 -8.40
CA ILE A 148 -11.36 1.86 -7.24
C ILE A 148 -10.88 3.29 -7.46
N LEU A 149 -10.34 3.58 -8.64
CA LEU A 149 -9.81 4.89 -8.97
C LEU A 149 -10.93 5.95 -8.94
N ASP A 150 -12.05 5.65 -9.58
CA ASP A 150 -13.24 6.50 -9.57
C ASP A 150 -13.82 6.70 -8.14
N TYR A 151 -13.84 5.64 -7.32
CA TYR A 151 -14.22 5.74 -5.91
C TYR A 151 -13.28 6.66 -5.13
N MET A 152 -11.96 6.45 -5.24
CA MET A 152 -10.92 7.19 -4.52
C MET A 152 -10.79 8.65 -4.96
N ASN A 153 -11.25 8.99 -6.17
CA ASN A 153 -11.33 10.37 -6.61
C ASN A 153 -12.43 11.15 -5.88
N ARG A 154 -13.43 10.45 -5.33
CA ARG A 154 -14.59 11.06 -4.63
C ARG A 154 -14.60 10.79 -3.13
N HIS A 155 -13.97 9.72 -2.68
CA HIS A 155 -13.98 9.27 -1.30
C HIS A 155 -12.55 9.06 -0.81
N ALA A 156 -12.32 9.35 0.48
CA ALA A 156 -11.06 9.02 1.11
C ALA A 156 -11.04 7.55 1.55
N VAL A 157 -9.85 6.96 1.51
CA VAL A 157 -9.57 5.61 1.99
C VAL A 157 -8.57 5.69 3.14
N PRO A 158 -8.72 4.86 4.19
CA PRO A 158 -7.77 4.84 5.29
C PRO A 158 -6.53 3.96 4.99
N ASP A 159 -5.57 4.02 5.89
CA ASP A 159 -4.45 3.06 5.95
C ASP A 159 -4.93 1.63 6.32
N GLU A 160 -4.19 0.60 5.92
CA GLU A 160 -4.42 -0.82 6.16
C GLU A 160 -4.61 -1.15 7.64
N SER A 161 -4.00 -0.38 8.54
CA SER A 161 -4.22 -0.53 10.00
C SER A 161 -5.66 -0.25 10.45
N CYS A 162 -6.46 0.52 9.70
CA CYS A 162 -7.87 0.76 10.02
C CYS A 162 -8.76 -0.46 9.81
N GLN A 163 -8.47 -1.24 8.76
CA GLN A 163 -9.16 -2.48 8.39
C GLN A 163 -8.16 -3.39 7.69
N PRO A 164 -7.52 -4.30 8.44
CA PRO A 164 -6.64 -5.32 7.86
C PRO A 164 -7.42 -6.22 6.89
N TYR A 165 -6.77 -6.67 5.83
CA TYR A 165 -7.32 -7.59 4.85
C TYR A 165 -7.77 -8.93 5.46
N GLU A 166 -9.02 -9.32 5.19
CA GLU A 166 -9.65 -10.54 5.73
C GLU A 166 -9.99 -11.57 4.65
N ALA A 167 -9.75 -11.26 3.37
CA ALA A 167 -10.13 -12.08 2.21
C ALA A 167 -11.59 -12.52 2.22
N ARG A 168 -12.51 -11.63 2.58
CA ARG A 168 -13.97 -11.85 2.51
C ARG A 168 -14.70 -10.56 2.23
N ASN A 169 -15.94 -10.71 1.79
CA ASN A 169 -16.88 -9.60 1.68
C ASN A 169 -17.28 -9.14 3.09
N GLY A 170 -17.12 -7.85 3.35
CA GLY A 170 -17.64 -7.18 4.53
C GLY A 170 -18.65 -6.10 4.16
N GLU A 171 -19.25 -5.48 5.16
CA GLU A 171 -20.22 -4.41 4.98
C GLU A 171 -19.52 -3.04 4.95
N CYS A 172 -19.96 -2.14 4.07
CA CYS A 172 -19.56 -0.72 4.12
C CYS A 172 -20.23 0.02 5.28
N SER A 173 -19.90 -0.34 6.51
CA SER A 173 -20.26 0.42 7.71
C SER A 173 -19.07 1.27 8.17
N ALA A 174 -19.29 2.22 9.09
CA ALA A 174 -18.18 2.96 9.69
C ALA A 174 -17.11 2.02 10.29
N ALA A 175 -17.55 0.92 10.93
CA ALA A 175 -16.65 -0.10 11.46
C ALA A 175 -16.08 -1.03 10.38
N GLY A 176 -16.66 -1.08 9.18
CA GLY A 176 -16.09 -1.74 8.01
C GLY A 176 -15.13 -0.86 7.21
N THR A 177 -15.04 0.44 7.52
CA THR A 177 -14.06 1.38 6.94
C THR A 177 -12.85 1.56 7.85
N CYS A 178 -13.06 1.84 9.13
CA CYS A 178 -11.99 1.92 10.11
C CYS A 178 -12.52 1.54 11.49
N ARG A 179 -11.84 0.60 12.17
CA ARG A 179 -12.24 0.17 13.51
C ARG A 179 -11.04 -0.13 14.37
N ASN A 180 -11.30 -0.17 15.66
CA ASN A 180 -10.39 -0.71 16.64
C ASN A 180 -11.13 -1.73 17.50
N CYS A 181 -10.38 -2.62 18.15
CA CYS A 181 -10.94 -3.70 18.96
C CYS A 181 -10.13 -3.85 20.25
N PHE A 182 -10.81 -3.94 21.39
CA PHE A 182 -10.17 -4.13 22.69
C PHE A 182 -10.76 -5.35 23.41
N PRO A 183 -9.94 -6.14 24.12
CA PRO A 183 -10.46 -7.28 24.87
C PRO A 183 -11.39 -6.83 26.00
N ALA A 184 -12.40 -7.66 26.28
CA ALA A 184 -13.29 -7.45 27.42
C ALA A 184 -12.61 -7.81 28.75
N GLY A 185 -13.08 -7.21 29.84
CA GLY A 185 -12.67 -7.60 31.19
C GLY A 185 -11.28 -7.11 31.63
N VAL A 186 -10.67 -6.17 30.90
CA VAL A 186 -9.43 -5.51 31.33
C VAL A 186 -9.75 -4.49 32.43
N PRO A 187 -9.17 -4.61 33.64
CA PRO A 187 -9.35 -3.63 34.71
C PRO A 187 -8.97 -2.21 34.26
N ASP A 188 -9.71 -1.21 34.73
CA ASP A 188 -9.50 0.22 34.45
C ASP A 188 -9.53 0.61 32.95
N SER A 189 -10.05 -0.27 32.09
CA SER A 189 -10.24 0.03 30.67
C SER A 189 -11.35 1.06 30.46
N PRO A 190 -11.13 2.09 29.62
CA PRO A 190 -12.17 3.05 29.24
C PRO A 190 -13.24 2.44 28.31
N VAL A 191 -13.04 1.20 27.84
CA VAL A 191 -13.97 0.46 26.99
C VAL A 191 -14.32 -0.89 27.62
N GLN A 192 -15.58 -1.29 27.47
CA GLN A 192 -16.09 -2.57 28.01
C GLN A 192 -15.54 -3.80 27.26
N GLY A 193 -14.91 -3.59 26.09
CA GLY A 193 -14.42 -4.60 25.17
C GLY A 193 -15.24 -4.65 23.87
N GLY A 194 -14.75 -5.41 22.90
CA GLY A 194 -15.34 -5.51 21.56
C GLY A 194 -14.71 -4.52 20.57
N CYS A 195 -15.34 -4.36 19.41
CA CYS A 195 -14.87 -3.50 18.34
C CYS A 195 -15.81 -2.30 18.13
N TRP A 196 -15.24 -1.14 17.79
CA TRP A 196 -15.99 0.08 17.51
C TRP A 196 -15.36 0.86 16.35
N PRO A 197 -16.16 1.67 15.63
CA PRO A 197 -15.65 2.48 14.53
C PRO A 197 -14.72 3.59 15.03
N ILE A 198 -13.68 3.88 14.25
CA ILE A 198 -12.82 5.05 14.44
C ILE A 198 -13.26 6.13 13.45
N ALA A 199 -13.72 7.26 13.97
CA ALA A 199 -14.33 8.32 13.17
C ALA A 199 -13.31 9.23 12.45
N SER A 200 -12.07 9.31 12.95
CA SER A 200 -11.03 10.17 12.36
C SER A 200 -9.72 9.41 12.17
N PHE A 201 -9.27 9.36 10.93
CA PHE A 201 -8.06 8.67 10.48
C PHE A 201 -7.40 9.45 9.34
N PHE A 202 -6.20 9.04 8.93
CA PHE A 202 -5.54 9.61 7.76
C PHE A 202 -6.33 9.27 6.49
N GLU A 203 -6.71 10.30 5.76
CA GLU A 203 -7.51 10.21 4.55
C GLU A 203 -6.62 10.27 3.30
N TYR A 204 -6.67 9.24 2.46
CA TYR A 204 -5.95 9.19 1.19
C TYR A 204 -6.94 9.22 0.02
N ARG A 205 -6.65 10.07 -0.97
CA ARG A 205 -7.47 10.29 -2.19
C ARG A 205 -6.59 10.25 -3.43
N ILE A 206 -7.22 10.28 -4.60
CA ILE A 206 -6.53 10.54 -5.86
C ILE A 206 -7.11 11.76 -6.56
N ALA A 207 -6.25 12.59 -7.13
CA ALA A 207 -6.64 13.81 -7.83
C ALA A 207 -7.11 13.50 -9.26
N GLU A 208 -6.39 12.60 -9.93
CA GLU A 208 -6.53 12.29 -11.34
C GLU A 208 -6.40 10.78 -11.54
N PHE A 209 -7.06 10.25 -12.56
CA PHE A 209 -6.88 8.87 -12.99
C PHE A 209 -7.25 8.72 -14.45
N GLY A 210 -6.75 7.66 -15.08
CA GLY A 210 -7.03 7.41 -16.48
C GLY A 210 -6.55 6.06 -16.95
N ARG A 211 -6.72 5.85 -18.25
CA ARG A 211 -6.34 4.62 -18.95
C ARG A 211 -5.09 4.84 -19.78
N VAL A 212 -4.30 3.79 -19.93
CA VAL A 212 -3.15 3.72 -20.84
C VAL A 212 -3.09 2.33 -21.46
N ALA A 213 -2.63 2.24 -22.71
CA ALA A 213 -2.51 0.98 -23.42
C ALA A 213 -1.35 1.05 -24.43
N GLY A 214 -0.83 -0.11 -24.79
CA GLY A 214 0.31 -0.25 -25.69
C GLY A 214 1.66 0.01 -25.02
N GLU A 215 2.72 -0.57 -25.62
CA GLU A 215 4.07 -0.58 -25.06
C GLU A 215 4.59 0.82 -24.70
N LEU A 216 4.68 1.73 -25.69
CA LEU A 216 5.32 3.03 -25.48
C LEU A 216 4.54 3.95 -24.51
N PRO A 217 3.21 4.10 -24.62
CA PRO A 217 2.45 4.89 -23.64
C PRO A 217 2.57 4.36 -22.20
N MET A 218 2.54 3.04 -22.01
CA MET A 218 2.74 2.43 -20.69
C MET A 218 4.12 2.75 -20.13
N MET A 219 5.19 2.60 -20.92
CA MET A 219 6.56 2.95 -20.48
C MET A 219 6.65 4.41 -20.02
N LYS A 220 6.05 5.34 -20.78
CA LYS A 220 6.07 6.78 -20.43
C LYS A 220 5.32 7.07 -19.14
N GLU A 221 4.15 6.46 -18.95
CA GLU A 221 3.38 6.61 -17.71
C GLU A 221 4.13 6.05 -16.50
N ILE A 222 4.68 4.84 -16.63
CA ILE A 222 5.43 4.18 -15.55
C ILE A 222 6.66 5.02 -15.18
N TYR A 223 7.43 5.47 -16.18
CA TYR A 223 8.64 6.26 -15.94
C TYR A 223 8.35 7.58 -15.24
N SER A 224 7.29 8.26 -15.67
CA SER A 224 7.02 9.64 -15.25
C SER A 224 6.31 9.70 -13.89
N ARG A 225 5.36 8.79 -13.65
CA ARG A 225 4.42 8.89 -12.52
C ARG A 225 4.35 7.66 -11.62
N GLY A 226 5.08 6.58 -11.91
CA GLY A 226 5.09 5.38 -11.08
C GLY A 226 4.30 4.20 -11.65
N PRO A 227 4.30 3.04 -10.96
CA PRO A 227 3.65 1.82 -11.41
C PRO A 227 2.19 2.01 -11.82
N ILE A 228 1.72 1.18 -12.75
CA ILE A 228 0.34 1.16 -13.24
C ILE A 228 -0.30 -0.19 -12.96
N THR A 229 -1.63 -0.25 -13.04
CA THR A 229 -2.38 -1.50 -12.93
C THR A 229 -2.79 -1.95 -14.31
N CYS A 230 -2.51 -3.20 -14.69
CA CYS A 230 -2.90 -3.75 -15.99
C CYS A 230 -3.65 -5.06 -15.80
N THR A 231 -4.47 -5.40 -16.79
CA THR A 231 -5.21 -6.66 -16.80
C THR A 231 -4.47 -7.71 -17.63
N ILE A 232 -4.61 -8.98 -17.27
CA ILE A 232 -4.04 -10.12 -18.00
C ILE A 232 -5.03 -11.27 -18.08
N ALA A 233 -4.85 -12.14 -19.08
CA ALA A 233 -5.47 -13.46 -19.14
C ALA A 233 -4.61 -14.45 -18.33
N ALA A 234 -4.88 -14.60 -17.04
CA ALA A 234 -4.11 -15.46 -16.13
C ALA A 234 -4.50 -16.92 -16.32
N ASP A 235 -4.02 -17.51 -17.41
CA ASP A 235 -4.35 -18.87 -17.78
C ASP A 235 -3.70 -19.91 -16.84
N MET A 236 -4.11 -21.18 -16.95
CA MET A 236 -3.58 -22.26 -16.10
C MET A 236 -2.08 -22.49 -16.28
N ARG A 237 -1.53 -22.27 -17.48
CA ARG A 237 -0.09 -22.40 -17.73
C ARG A 237 0.68 -21.30 -16.98
N PHE A 238 0.18 -20.07 -16.99
CA PHE A 238 0.73 -18.98 -16.20
C PHE A 238 0.66 -19.28 -14.70
N ILE A 239 -0.49 -19.75 -14.20
CA ILE A 239 -0.70 -19.97 -12.76
C ILE A 239 0.19 -21.09 -12.23
N PHE A 240 0.17 -22.26 -12.88
CA PHE A 240 0.75 -23.50 -12.33
C PHE A 240 2.13 -23.85 -12.88
N ASN A 241 2.48 -23.38 -14.08
CA ASN A 241 3.73 -23.74 -14.75
C ASN A 241 4.71 -22.56 -14.91
N TYR A 242 4.44 -21.38 -14.34
CA TYR A 242 5.28 -20.18 -14.48
C TYR A 242 6.78 -20.48 -14.45
N SER A 243 7.27 -21.10 -13.36
CA SER A 243 8.70 -21.34 -13.13
C SER A 243 9.35 -22.26 -14.17
N GLU A 244 8.59 -23.19 -14.75
CA GLU A 244 9.07 -24.06 -15.83
C GLU A 244 9.14 -23.30 -17.15
N VAL A 245 8.11 -22.49 -17.43
CA VAL A 245 8.00 -21.72 -18.68
C VAL A 245 9.12 -20.68 -18.78
N VAL A 246 9.38 -19.93 -17.71
CA VAL A 246 10.35 -18.84 -17.75
C VAL A 246 11.79 -19.30 -17.95
N GLN A 247 12.14 -20.53 -17.57
CA GLN A 247 13.47 -21.10 -17.81
C GLN A 247 13.79 -21.24 -19.30
N GLN A 248 12.76 -21.32 -20.15
CA GLN A 248 12.91 -21.49 -21.60
C GLN A 248 13.28 -20.19 -22.31
N ARG A 249 13.18 -19.04 -21.62
CA ARG A 249 13.37 -17.72 -22.22
C ARG A 249 13.98 -16.71 -21.24
N GLU A 250 15.15 -17.03 -20.70
CA GLU A 250 15.96 -16.12 -19.86
C GLU A 250 15.18 -15.50 -18.67
N GLY A 251 14.25 -16.26 -18.08
CA GLY A 251 13.42 -15.79 -16.97
C GLY A 251 12.20 -14.95 -17.38
N VAL A 252 11.88 -14.86 -18.67
CA VAL A 252 10.74 -14.10 -19.20
C VAL A 252 9.60 -15.05 -19.58
N TYR A 253 8.41 -14.83 -19.01
CA TYR A 253 7.23 -15.60 -19.38
C TYR A 253 6.77 -15.25 -20.79
N SER A 254 6.43 -16.29 -21.55
CA SER A 254 5.78 -16.17 -22.85
C SER A 254 4.95 -17.42 -23.14
N ASP A 255 3.76 -17.22 -23.67
CA ASP A 255 2.86 -18.25 -24.13
C ASP A 255 2.84 -18.30 -25.66
N PRO A 256 2.98 -19.47 -26.31
CA PRO A 256 2.80 -19.57 -27.75
C PRO A 256 1.35 -19.33 -28.21
N ARG A 257 0.37 -19.35 -27.30
CA ARG A 257 -1.04 -19.10 -27.63
C ARG A 257 -1.33 -17.60 -27.70
N ILE A 258 -2.19 -17.25 -28.65
CA ILE A 258 -2.77 -15.91 -28.72
C ILE A 258 -4.03 -15.92 -27.88
N HIS A 259 -4.05 -15.14 -26.81
CA HIS A 259 -5.20 -14.99 -25.92
C HIS A 259 -6.10 -13.86 -26.41
N PRO A 260 -7.41 -14.09 -26.67
CA PRO A 260 -8.36 -13.01 -26.92
C PRO A 260 -8.64 -12.21 -25.65
N TYR A 261 -9.06 -10.95 -25.79
CA TYR A 261 -9.42 -10.10 -24.66
C TYR A 261 -10.53 -10.69 -23.76
N SER A 262 -11.38 -11.56 -24.30
CA SER A 262 -12.42 -12.25 -23.53
C SER A 262 -11.89 -13.24 -22.48
N GLU A 263 -10.60 -13.58 -22.52
CA GLU A 263 -9.95 -14.44 -21.52
C GLU A 263 -9.29 -13.65 -20.38
N VAL A 264 -9.32 -12.31 -20.43
CA VAL A 264 -8.78 -11.46 -19.37
C VAL A 264 -9.60 -11.63 -18.08
N ASP A 265 -8.91 -11.99 -17.00
CA ASP A 265 -9.55 -12.40 -15.75
C ASP A 265 -8.73 -12.06 -14.48
N HIS A 266 -7.62 -11.34 -14.61
CA HIS A 266 -6.75 -10.97 -13.49
C HIS A 266 -6.14 -9.56 -13.62
N ASP A 267 -5.97 -8.85 -12.50
CA ASP A 267 -5.31 -7.54 -12.43
C ASP A 267 -3.95 -7.65 -11.72
N ILE A 268 -2.93 -6.99 -12.28
CA ILE A 268 -1.56 -6.95 -11.76
C ILE A 268 -1.02 -5.52 -11.72
N SER A 269 0.14 -5.30 -11.10
CA SER A 269 0.83 -4.00 -11.16
C SER A 269 2.12 -4.09 -11.96
N VAL A 270 2.27 -3.25 -12.99
CA VAL A 270 3.49 -3.15 -13.81
C VAL A 270 4.35 -2.00 -13.30
N SER A 271 5.58 -2.31 -12.89
CA SER A 271 6.49 -1.35 -12.22
C SER A 271 7.74 -0.99 -13.02
N GLY A 272 7.96 -1.60 -14.18
CA GLY A 272 9.20 -1.39 -14.93
C GLY A 272 9.32 -2.31 -16.12
N TRP A 273 10.49 -2.29 -16.75
CA TRP A 273 10.81 -3.10 -17.92
C TRP A 273 12.32 -3.31 -18.03
N GLY A 274 12.71 -4.23 -18.90
CA GLY A 274 14.10 -4.41 -19.27
C GLY A 274 14.26 -5.18 -20.57
N VAL A 275 15.52 -5.58 -20.80
CA VAL A 275 15.94 -6.43 -21.91
C VAL A 275 16.93 -7.44 -21.33
N THR A 276 16.76 -8.72 -21.66
CA THR A 276 17.71 -9.76 -21.23
C THR A 276 19.01 -9.69 -22.03
N ALA A 277 20.04 -10.45 -21.63
CA ALA A 277 21.30 -10.50 -22.35
C ALA A 277 21.15 -10.99 -23.81
N GLY A 278 20.20 -11.90 -24.07
CA GLY A 278 19.83 -12.34 -25.41
C GLY A 278 18.90 -11.40 -26.18
N GLY A 279 18.59 -10.21 -25.65
CA GLY A 279 17.77 -9.21 -26.33
C GLY A 279 16.26 -9.37 -26.14
N VAL A 280 15.80 -10.19 -25.19
CA VAL A 280 14.37 -10.39 -24.94
C VAL A 280 13.82 -9.24 -24.10
N LYS A 281 12.94 -8.43 -24.70
CA LYS A 281 12.23 -7.34 -24.00
C LYS A 281 11.20 -7.90 -23.02
N TYR A 282 11.16 -7.37 -21.80
CA TYR A 282 10.15 -7.78 -20.79
C TYR A 282 9.60 -6.62 -19.98
N TRP A 283 8.42 -6.82 -19.41
CA TRP A 283 7.83 -6.05 -18.31
C TRP A 283 8.24 -6.65 -16.97
N ILE A 284 8.35 -5.81 -15.94
CA ILE A 284 8.53 -6.20 -14.54
C ILE A 284 7.19 -6.02 -13.84
N VAL A 285 6.66 -7.10 -13.29
CA VAL A 285 5.27 -7.17 -12.87
C VAL A 285 5.15 -7.75 -11.46
N ARG A 286 4.43 -7.03 -10.58
CA ARG A 286 4.03 -7.49 -9.25
C ARG A 286 2.74 -8.27 -9.33
N ASN A 287 2.73 -9.46 -8.74
CA ASN A 287 1.53 -10.25 -8.52
C ASN A 287 1.03 -10.11 -7.07
N SER A 288 -0.14 -10.68 -6.78
CA SER A 288 -0.82 -10.61 -5.48
C SER A 288 -1.06 -11.98 -4.85
N TRP A 289 -0.18 -12.96 -5.12
CA TRP A 289 -0.31 -14.35 -4.68
C TRP A 289 0.72 -14.75 -3.62
N GLY A 290 1.35 -13.77 -2.96
CA GLY A 290 2.39 -13.97 -1.96
C GLY A 290 3.78 -14.17 -2.56
N THR A 291 4.79 -13.97 -1.71
CA THR A 291 6.21 -13.99 -2.10
C THR A 291 6.73 -15.38 -2.48
N TYR A 292 5.97 -16.43 -2.16
CA TYR A 292 6.31 -17.81 -2.50
C TYR A 292 5.98 -18.18 -3.96
N TRP A 293 5.24 -17.33 -4.68
CA TRP A 293 4.92 -17.54 -6.09
C TRP A 293 5.86 -16.71 -6.97
N GLY A 294 6.27 -17.26 -8.12
CA GLY A 294 7.13 -16.56 -9.08
C GLY A 294 8.52 -16.21 -8.54
N ASP A 295 9.02 -15.05 -8.93
CA ASP A 295 10.29 -14.46 -8.50
C ASP A 295 10.06 -13.55 -7.28
N GLY A 296 9.85 -14.17 -6.10
CA GLY A 296 9.60 -13.43 -4.85
C GLY A 296 8.24 -12.71 -4.82
N GLY A 297 7.23 -13.21 -5.52
CA GLY A 297 5.92 -12.55 -5.71
C GLY A 297 5.81 -11.75 -7.00
N TRP A 298 6.89 -11.68 -7.77
CA TRP A 298 6.99 -10.94 -9.03
C TRP A 298 7.15 -11.87 -10.22
N PHE A 299 7.03 -11.31 -11.41
CA PHE A 299 7.35 -12.00 -12.64
C PHE A 299 7.82 -11.05 -13.74
N LYS A 300 8.57 -11.60 -14.70
CA LYS A 300 8.85 -10.95 -15.98
C LYS A 300 7.94 -11.51 -17.06
N MET A 301 7.37 -10.65 -17.89
CA MET A 301 6.51 -11.06 -19.02
C MET A 301 6.95 -10.40 -20.32
N LEU A 302 6.85 -11.12 -21.43
CA LEU A 302 7.28 -10.65 -22.74
C LEU A 302 6.59 -9.33 -23.12
N ARG A 303 7.40 -8.35 -23.54
CA ARG A 303 6.97 -6.98 -23.84
C ARG A 303 6.98 -6.66 -25.33
N GLY A 304 6.00 -5.88 -25.76
CA GLY A 304 5.86 -5.34 -27.12
C GLY A 304 5.07 -6.24 -28.07
N VAL A 305 4.45 -7.30 -27.55
CA VAL A 305 3.64 -8.25 -28.31
C VAL A 305 2.28 -8.52 -27.65
N ASN A 306 1.91 -7.73 -26.64
CA ASN A 306 0.67 -7.89 -25.88
C ASN A 306 0.46 -9.29 -25.29
N GLU A 307 1.54 -9.87 -24.75
CA GLU A 307 1.55 -11.18 -24.08
C GLU A 307 0.48 -11.24 -22.98
N LEU A 308 -0.37 -12.27 -22.98
CA LEU A 308 -1.53 -12.40 -22.09
C LEU A 308 -2.42 -11.13 -22.00
N GLN A 309 -2.50 -10.30 -23.05
CA GLN A 309 -3.26 -9.05 -23.07
C GLN A 309 -2.76 -7.94 -22.13
N ILE A 310 -1.54 -8.04 -21.58
CA ILE A 310 -1.01 -7.06 -20.60
C ILE A 310 -0.94 -5.62 -21.10
N GLU A 311 -0.85 -5.41 -22.42
CA GLU A 311 -0.77 -4.08 -23.03
C GLU A 311 -2.13 -3.57 -23.51
N SER A 312 -3.22 -4.29 -23.22
CA SER A 312 -4.57 -3.98 -23.71
C SER A 312 -5.34 -3.00 -22.83
N ASP A 313 -5.37 -3.20 -21.51
CA ASP A 313 -6.15 -2.35 -20.61
C ASP A 313 -5.38 -2.11 -19.30
N CYS A 314 -4.80 -0.91 -19.18
CA CYS A 314 -4.09 -0.48 -17.98
C CYS A 314 -4.61 0.86 -17.46
N TYR A 315 -4.40 1.11 -16.18
CA TYR A 315 -4.90 2.28 -15.47
C TYR A 315 -3.84 2.88 -14.58
N TRP A 316 -3.95 4.19 -14.40
CA TRP A 316 -3.08 4.98 -13.54
C TRP A 316 -3.93 5.92 -12.69
N GLY A 317 -3.42 6.26 -11.51
CA GLY A 317 -3.99 7.29 -10.62
C GLY A 317 -2.89 8.17 -10.06
N VAL A 318 -3.21 9.42 -9.73
CA VAL A 318 -2.29 10.38 -9.11
C VAL A 318 -2.74 10.58 -7.66
N PRO A 319 -2.04 10.00 -6.68
CA PRO A 319 -2.39 10.18 -5.27
C PRO A 319 -2.31 11.63 -4.84
N GLU A 320 -3.30 12.08 -4.06
CA GLU A 320 -3.21 13.33 -3.31
C GLU A 320 -2.39 13.06 -2.05
N VAL A 321 -1.08 13.26 -2.14
CA VAL A 321 -0.25 13.30 -0.94
C VAL A 321 -0.43 14.67 -0.32
N SER A 322 -1.33 14.76 0.66
CA SER A 322 -1.51 15.99 1.42
C SER A 322 -0.15 16.44 1.98
N PRO A 323 0.23 17.73 1.88
CA PRO A 323 1.37 18.30 2.61
C PRO A 323 1.30 17.99 4.11
N LEU A 324 0.07 17.77 4.60
CA LEU A 324 -0.19 17.39 5.97
C LEU A 324 0.34 16.01 6.32
N LEU A 325 0.53 15.03 5.42
CA LEU A 325 0.97 13.70 5.87
C LEU A 325 2.38 13.75 6.49
N ASP A 326 3.32 14.45 5.86
CA ASP A 326 4.67 14.62 6.41
C ASP A 326 4.63 15.57 7.63
N GLU A 327 3.89 16.69 7.56
CA GLU A 327 3.75 17.66 8.68
C GLU A 327 3.04 17.06 9.91
N MET A 328 2.08 16.15 9.69
CA MET A 328 1.34 15.42 10.72
C MET A 328 2.22 14.37 11.42
N LEU A 329 3.17 13.80 10.68
CA LEU A 329 4.15 12.84 11.22
C LEU A 329 5.33 13.54 11.93
N GLU A 330 5.52 14.85 11.73
CA GLU A 330 6.54 15.68 12.41
C GLU A 330 6.18 16.04 13.87
N GLY A 331 5.20 15.36 14.46
CA GLY A 331 4.93 15.40 15.91
C GLY A 331 3.77 16.30 16.34
N THR A 332 2.95 16.78 15.41
CA THR A 332 1.82 17.69 15.68
C THR A 332 0.47 16.99 15.82
N VAL A 333 0.37 15.72 15.42
CA VAL A 333 -0.88 14.97 15.50
C VAL A 333 -0.99 14.21 16.80
N HIS A 334 -1.96 14.63 17.61
CA HIS A 334 -2.40 13.91 18.80
C HIS A 334 -3.58 13.02 18.42
N GLY A 335 -3.40 11.70 18.43
CA GLY A 335 -4.50 10.73 18.30
C GLY A 335 -4.77 10.01 19.62
N SER A 336 -5.95 9.43 19.76
CA SER A 336 -6.25 8.48 20.82
C SER A 336 -6.67 7.13 20.25
N TYR A 337 -6.44 6.08 21.03
CA TYR A 337 -6.88 4.73 20.71
C TYR A 337 -8.40 4.62 20.52
N LEU A 338 -9.18 5.50 21.16
CA LEU A 338 -10.65 5.46 21.16
C LEU A 338 -11.26 6.26 20.01
N SER A 339 -10.73 7.46 19.75
CA SER A 339 -11.31 8.43 18.82
C SER A 339 -10.54 8.57 17.51
N GLY A 340 -9.35 7.97 17.41
CA GLY A 340 -8.43 8.21 16.32
C GLY A 340 -7.77 9.57 16.41
N ILE A 341 -7.44 10.15 15.26
CA ILE A 341 -6.69 11.41 15.15
C ILE A 341 -7.53 12.59 15.67
N ALA A 342 -7.01 13.37 16.63
CA ALA A 342 -7.52 14.69 16.93
C ALA A 342 -6.82 15.68 16.00
N ARG A 343 -7.59 16.34 15.12
CA ARG A 343 -7.08 17.48 14.37
C ARG A 343 -6.91 18.63 15.36
N THR A 344 -5.71 18.85 15.86
CA THR A 344 -5.37 20.10 16.54
C THR A 344 -5.53 21.22 15.51
N PRO A 345 -6.28 22.29 15.82
CA PRO A 345 -6.30 23.47 14.95
C PRO A 345 -4.86 23.94 14.74
N SER A 346 -4.49 24.30 13.50
CA SER A 346 -3.20 24.91 13.22
C SER A 346 -2.95 26.07 14.19
N PRO A 347 -1.71 26.32 14.65
CA PRO A 347 -1.41 27.48 15.50
C PRO A 347 -1.97 28.81 14.95
N ALA A 348 -2.04 28.96 13.62
CA ALA A 348 -2.62 30.12 12.95
C ALA A 348 -4.13 30.32 13.23
N SER A 349 -4.84 29.25 13.58
CA SER A 349 -6.27 29.29 13.95
C SER A 349 -6.51 29.50 15.45
N LEU A 350 -5.47 29.40 16.29
CA LEU A 350 -5.53 29.66 17.73
C LEU A 350 -5.21 31.13 18.08
N GLU A 351 -4.52 31.86 17.20
CA GLU A 351 -4.20 33.29 17.36
C GLU A 351 -5.44 34.17 17.64
N PRO A 352 -6.59 34.03 16.93
CA PRO A 352 -7.75 34.88 17.18
C PRO A 352 -8.46 34.55 18.50
N GLU A 353 -8.51 33.27 18.89
CA GLU A 353 -9.14 32.82 20.14
C GLU A 353 -8.29 33.17 21.36
N LEU A 354 -6.97 33.01 21.26
CA LEU A 354 -6.05 33.39 22.34
C LEU A 354 -6.04 34.91 22.53
N ALA A 355 -6.05 35.69 21.44
CA ALA A 355 -6.19 37.15 21.50
C ALA A 355 -7.53 37.56 22.12
N ALA A 356 -8.64 36.92 21.75
CA ALA A 356 -9.95 37.21 22.35
C ALA A 356 -10.00 36.88 23.85
N THR A 357 -9.37 35.77 24.26
CA THR A 357 -9.32 35.35 25.67
C THR A 357 -8.43 36.25 26.51
N VAL A 358 -7.29 36.72 25.96
CA VAL A 358 -6.41 37.70 26.61
C VAL A 358 -7.10 39.07 26.71
N THR A 359 -7.81 39.50 25.67
CA THR A 359 -8.54 40.78 25.68
C THR A 359 -9.66 40.77 26.74
N ALA A 360 -10.44 39.69 26.83
CA ALA A 360 -11.46 39.50 27.85
C ALA A 360 -10.89 39.45 29.28
N ALA A 361 -9.69 38.89 29.47
CA ALA A 361 -9.01 38.86 30.76
C ALA A 361 -8.49 40.25 31.18
N THR A 362 -8.12 41.12 30.21
CA THR A 362 -7.64 42.47 30.48
C THR A 362 -8.74 43.50 30.73
N GLU A 363 -9.95 43.31 30.20
CA GLU A 363 -11.10 44.22 30.43
C GLU A 363 -11.69 44.11 31.85
N GLY A 364 -11.38 43.04 32.59
CA GLY A 364 -11.82 42.84 33.98
C GLY A 364 -10.76 43.20 35.05
N ALA A 365 -9.51 43.45 34.65
CA ALA A 365 -8.43 43.68 35.58
C ALA A 365 -8.31 45.18 35.93
N ARG A 366 -8.58 45.52 37.20
CA ARG A 366 -8.30 46.87 37.73
C ARG A 366 -6.78 47.12 37.67
N PRO A 367 -6.32 48.32 37.32
CA PRO A 367 -4.88 48.60 37.24
C PRO A 367 -4.24 48.37 38.62
N PHE A 368 -3.33 47.41 38.68
CA PHE A 368 -2.50 47.17 39.85
C PHE A 368 -1.34 48.17 39.78
N GLU A 369 -1.24 49.08 40.75
CA GLU A 369 -0.09 49.99 40.83
C GLU A 369 1.19 49.19 41.13
N VAL A 370 2.04 49.06 40.12
CA VAL A 370 3.35 48.44 40.26
C VAL A 370 4.31 49.47 40.85
N SER A 371 4.66 49.32 42.13
CA SER A 371 5.76 50.08 42.75
C SER A 371 7.07 49.82 42.00
N GLY A 372 7.89 50.87 41.79
CA GLY A 372 9.11 50.83 40.98
C GLY A 372 10.14 49.76 41.35
N ALA A 373 10.05 49.18 42.55
CA ALA A 373 10.88 48.04 42.96
C ALA A 373 10.52 46.73 42.23
N MET A 374 9.26 46.55 41.83
CA MET A 374 8.78 45.32 41.19
C MET A 374 9.09 45.29 39.68
N LEU A 375 9.20 46.46 39.04
CA LEU A 375 9.63 46.59 37.65
C LEU A 375 11.12 46.23 37.47
N LEU A 376 11.96 46.59 38.45
CA LEU A 376 13.39 46.26 38.47
C LEU A 376 13.64 44.75 38.59
N LEU A 377 12.81 44.03 39.36
CA LEU A 377 12.90 42.57 39.50
C LEU A 377 12.54 41.83 38.20
N VAL A 378 11.52 42.31 37.47
CA VAL A 378 11.12 41.72 36.19
C VAL A 378 12.16 41.99 35.10
N CYS A 379 12.75 43.19 35.06
CA CYS A 379 13.84 43.50 34.13
C CYS A 379 15.11 42.70 34.45
N ALA A 380 15.44 42.48 35.71
CA ALA A 380 16.60 41.67 36.11
C ALA A 380 16.42 40.19 35.71
N ALA A 381 15.21 39.63 35.86
CA ALA A 381 14.91 38.26 35.43
C ALA A 381 15.00 38.10 33.90
N PHE A 382 14.56 39.11 33.14
CA PHE A 382 14.68 39.12 31.68
C PHE A 382 16.14 39.24 31.20
N LEU A 383 16.96 40.06 31.86
CA LEU A 383 18.39 40.18 31.54
C LEU A 383 19.17 38.90 31.83
N ILE A 384 18.83 38.16 32.88
CA ILE A 384 19.45 36.87 33.20
C ILE A 384 19.07 35.80 32.16
N ALA A 385 17.83 35.80 31.68
CA ALA A 385 17.39 34.88 30.63
C ALA A 385 18.05 35.16 29.27
N VAL A 386 18.26 36.43 28.92
CA VAL A 386 18.91 36.83 27.66
C VAL A 386 20.43 36.58 27.69
N LEU A 387 21.08 36.77 28.84
CA LEU A 387 22.52 36.48 28.99
C LEU A 387 22.84 35.00 29.11
N GLY A 388 21.94 34.18 29.68
CA GLY A 388 22.11 32.72 29.77
C GLY A 388 22.03 31.99 28.43
N ALA A 389 21.32 32.55 27.44
CA ALA A 389 21.21 31.98 26.10
C ALA A 389 22.44 32.26 25.20
N ALA A 390 23.31 33.20 25.57
CA ALA A 390 24.44 33.64 24.75
C ALA A 390 25.77 32.89 25.00
N VAL A 391 25.83 31.96 25.98
CA VAL A 391 27.08 31.29 26.40
C VAL A 391 27.25 29.87 25.82
N SER A 392 26.26 29.32 25.11
CA SER A 392 26.31 27.94 24.59
C SER A 392 26.76 27.79 23.14
N SER A 393 27.24 28.85 22.47
CA SER A 393 27.56 28.84 21.03
C SER A 393 28.98 29.36 20.70
N VAL A 394 30.01 28.92 21.44
CA VAL A 394 31.41 29.12 21.03
C VAL A 394 32.08 27.76 20.78
N GLN A 395 32.19 27.40 19.51
CA GLN A 395 33.10 26.37 19.01
C GLN A 395 34.56 26.78 19.25
N MET A 396 35.39 25.85 19.73
CA MET A 396 36.85 25.95 19.66
C MET A 396 37.45 24.77 18.86
N PRO A 397 38.55 25.00 18.12
CA PRO A 397 39.05 24.11 17.08
C PRO A 397 40.10 23.10 17.59
N SER A 398 40.33 22.06 16.78
CA SER A 398 41.35 21.03 17.01
C SER A 398 42.78 21.55 16.82
N ALA A 399 43.72 21.11 17.65
CA ALA A 399 45.12 20.85 17.25
C ALA A 399 45.84 19.98 18.30
N ALA A 400 46.76 19.16 17.79
CA ALA A 400 47.42 18.03 18.42
C ALA A 400 48.56 18.38 19.41
N VAL A 401 49.01 17.33 20.12
CA VAL A 401 50.42 16.89 20.34
C VAL A 401 50.61 16.40 21.79
N GLY A 402 51.20 15.20 21.95
CA GLY A 402 51.94 14.84 23.17
C GLY A 402 51.95 13.36 23.55
N MET A 403 52.80 12.56 22.90
CA MET A 403 53.21 11.22 23.32
C MET A 403 53.71 11.16 24.78
N LYS A 404 53.40 10.08 25.51
CA LYS A 404 54.42 9.07 25.90
C LYS A 404 53.83 7.85 26.63
N ALA A 405 54.48 6.72 26.35
CA ALA A 405 54.13 5.34 26.64
C ALA A 405 54.45 4.86 28.06
N TYR A 406 53.74 3.79 28.47
CA TYR A 406 54.20 2.59 29.21
C TYR A 406 53.07 1.55 28.95
N GLY A 407 53.21 0.32 28.47
CA GLY A 407 54.33 -0.60 28.33
C GLY A 407 53.94 -1.94 28.99
N GLY A 408 53.60 -2.99 28.23
CA GLY A 408 53.65 -4.38 28.72
C GLY A 408 52.61 -5.40 28.21
N LEU A 409 53.06 -6.26 27.25
CA LEU A 409 52.92 -7.74 27.15
C LEU A 409 51.49 -8.36 27.12
N GLY A 410 51.06 -9.22 26.18
CA GLY A 410 51.74 -9.97 25.11
C GLY A 410 50.75 -10.81 24.25
N GLU A 411 51.24 -11.17 23.05
CA GLU A 411 51.01 -12.33 22.14
C GLU A 411 49.61 -13.01 22.05
N GLU A 412 48.93 -12.92 20.90
CA GLU A 412 48.88 -13.87 19.74
C GLU A 412 47.75 -14.91 19.82
N GLY A 413 46.95 -15.05 18.74
CA GLY A 413 45.99 -16.16 18.60
C GLY A 413 44.79 -15.94 17.68
N GLU A 414 45.05 -15.90 16.37
CA GLU A 414 44.34 -16.52 15.23
C GLU A 414 42.80 -16.78 15.18
N TYR A 415 42.29 -16.55 13.97
CA TYR A 415 40.96 -16.79 13.40
C TYR A 415 40.33 -18.18 13.67
N ARG A 416 38.98 -18.24 13.74
CA ARG A 416 38.20 -19.40 13.26
C ARG A 416 36.74 -19.09 12.91
N GLU A 417 36.38 -19.55 11.71
CA GLU A 417 35.04 -19.66 11.14
C GLU A 417 34.11 -20.56 11.98
N TYR A 418 32.82 -20.22 12.04
CA TYR A 418 31.78 -21.08 12.59
C TYR A 418 31.02 -21.79 11.46
N HIS A 419 31.28 -23.08 11.31
CA HIS A 419 30.43 -24.02 10.57
C HIS A 419 29.25 -24.51 11.42
N ALA A 420 28.09 -24.62 10.78
CA ALA A 420 26.87 -25.23 11.33
C ALA A 420 27.00 -26.76 11.50
N PRO A 421 26.29 -27.39 12.47
CA PRO A 421 26.18 -28.84 12.55
C PRO A 421 24.93 -29.39 11.84
N PRO A 422 24.96 -30.67 11.38
CA PRO A 422 23.95 -31.25 10.51
C PRO A 422 22.80 -31.96 11.26
N ALA A 423 21.72 -32.21 10.51
CA ALA A 423 20.54 -32.96 10.89
C ALA A 423 20.79 -34.47 11.09
N VAL A 424 20.09 -35.06 12.05
CA VAL A 424 19.94 -36.52 12.21
C VAL A 424 18.46 -36.84 12.37
N GLY A 425 17.95 -37.75 11.52
CA GLY A 425 16.64 -38.38 11.69
C GLY A 425 16.77 -39.84 12.10
N SER A 426 15.85 -40.33 12.94
CA SER A 426 14.98 -41.48 12.63
C SER A 426 14.20 -42.02 13.86
N ARG A 427 12.88 -42.18 13.63
CA ARG A 427 11.91 -43.22 14.08
C ARG A 427 11.71 -43.54 15.58
N GLY A 428 10.42 -43.53 16.00
CA GLY A 428 9.90 -44.42 17.05
C GLY A 428 8.62 -44.01 17.81
N ALA A 429 7.45 -44.34 17.26
CA ALA A 429 6.18 -44.77 17.87
C ALA A 429 5.58 -44.20 19.21
N ALA A 430 4.32 -43.77 19.08
CA ALA A 430 3.12 -44.11 19.90
C ALA A 430 2.69 -43.28 21.15
N ALA A 431 1.38 -42.95 21.12
CA ALA A 431 0.39 -42.82 22.19
C ALA A 431 0.26 -41.51 23.02
N GLY A 432 -0.72 -40.69 22.61
CA GLY A 432 -1.89 -40.30 23.41
C GLY A 432 -1.73 -39.37 24.63
N ARG A 433 -2.31 -38.16 24.56
CA ARG A 433 -3.34 -37.68 25.51
C ARG A 433 -3.86 -36.29 25.12
N ALA A 434 -5.18 -36.16 25.19
CA ALA A 434 -5.91 -34.91 25.18
C ALA A 434 -5.66 -34.12 26.47
N VAL A 435 -5.60 -32.79 26.36
CA VAL A 435 -5.67 -31.87 27.50
C VAL A 435 -6.65 -30.75 27.15
N THR A 436 -7.71 -30.69 27.94
CA THR A 436 -8.70 -29.63 28.05
C THR A 436 -8.10 -28.42 28.77
N TRP A 437 -8.39 -27.21 28.30
CA TRP A 437 -8.10 -25.97 29.03
C TRP A 437 -9.27 -25.66 29.96
N GLY A 438 -8.95 -25.46 31.24
CA GLY A 438 -9.82 -24.87 32.25
C GLY A 438 -9.53 -23.39 32.44
#